data_AF-A0AAE3P0H7-F1
#
_entry.id   AF-A0AAE3P0H7-F1
#
_cell.length_a   1.000
_cell.length_b   1.000
_cell.length_c   1.000
_cell.angle_alpha   90.00
_cell.angle_beta   90.00
_cell.angle_gamma   90.00
#
_symmetry.space_group_name_H-M   'P 1'
#
loop_
_entity.id
_entity.type
_entity.pdbx_description
1 polymer ?
#
loop_
_entity_poly.entity_id
_entity_poly.type
_entity_poly.pdbx_seq_one_letter_code
_entity_poly.pdbx_strand_id
1 'polypeptide(L)'
;MKKTISIIFLVILFLVGSLSKGFSQKNNDEETFYKSSLHFYARGMAYWYSKENGGIEKLTCIPYDKLACNHCHAKTCDRCHKVEVNGKFAYSIKKAKSMKNCLGCHAREKMLLGVFKKKGLQDVHFSKGLECINCHTAREIHGDGKIYISMREQGAMDTKCENCHQERPATVSHRIHKDKLDCTACHVRQVITCANCHMDTFLKTGKKTFIPLRNWVFLVNYNGKVVSGNIQTFVVNKNQTFIIYAPFFSHDVVKTGRKCEECHATDIVKQISKGKIKITWIEKGTLTNLKGVIPIVEGVKYKNAYMKYVDGKWILLENPKEPMHQFVAFGKPLTKSQLRKLMMPFKSKK
;
A
#
# COMPACT_ATOMS: atom_id res chain seq x y z
N MET A 1 -57.65 -59.52 -13.10
CA MET A 1 -57.17 -58.64 -12.00
C MET A 1 -55.63 -58.49 -11.94
N LYS A 2 -54.92 -58.30 -13.07
CA LYS A 2 -53.45 -58.06 -13.04
C LYS A 2 -52.96 -56.89 -13.91
N LYS A 3 -53.80 -56.30 -14.79
CA LYS A 3 -53.40 -55.17 -15.66
C LYS A 3 -53.72 -53.79 -15.09
N THR A 4 -54.68 -53.68 -14.16
CA THR A 4 -55.09 -52.40 -13.57
C THR A 4 -54.15 -51.91 -12.46
N ILE A 5 -53.39 -52.81 -11.82
CA ILE A 5 -52.49 -52.48 -10.72
C ILE A 5 -51.18 -51.84 -11.24
N SER A 6 -50.70 -52.22 -12.43
CA SER A 6 -49.46 -51.65 -13.01
C SER A 6 -49.60 -50.19 -13.46
N ILE A 7 -50.80 -49.75 -13.86
CA ILE A 7 -51.01 -48.37 -14.31
C ILE A 7 -51.05 -47.41 -13.10
N ILE A 8 -51.62 -47.83 -11.98
CA ILE A 8 -51.68 -47.03 -10.75
C ILE A 8 -50.27 -46.87 -10.14
N PHE A 9 -49.43 -47.91 -10.19
CA PHE A 9 -48.05 -47.81 -9.72
C PHE A 9 -47.16 -46.92 -10.60
N LEU A 10 -47.38 -46.90 -11.92
CA LEU A 10 -46.64 -46.02 -12.83
C LEU A 10 -47.03 -44.53 -12.66
N VAL A 11 -48.31 -44.26 -12.41
CA VAL A 11 -48.81 -42.88 -12.19
C VAL A 11 -48.36 -42.34 -10.84
N ILE A 12 -48.29 -43.18 -9.80
CA ILE A 12 -47.76 -42.78 -8.48
C ILE A 12 -46.24 -42.55 -8.55
N LEU A 13 -45.47 -43.34 -9.30
CA LEU A 13 -44.03 -43.07 -9.51
C LEU A 13 -43.78 -41.76 -10.28
N PHE A 14 -44.65 -41.40 -11.23
CA PHE A 14 -44.52 -40.14 -11.98
C PHE A 14 -44.91 -38.91 -11.13
N LEU A 15 -45.87 -39.06 -10.21
CA LEU A 15 -46.24 -38.01 -9.25
C LEU A 15 -45.18 -37.80 -8.15
N VAL A 16 -44.48 -38.86 -7.72
CA VAL A 16 -43.37 -38.74 -6.75
C VAL A 16 -42.09 -38.23 -7.43
N GLY A 17 -41.85 -38.55 -8.71
CA GLY A 17 -40.73 -38.03 -9.51
C GLY A 17 -40.82 -36.54 -9.86
N SER A 18 -42.00 -35.93 -9.70
CA SER A 18 -42.25 -34.51 -10.00
C SER A 18 -42.15 -33.59 -8.78
N LEU A 19 -41.96 -34.14 -7.57
CA LEU A 19 -41.90 -33.39 -6.32
C LEU A 19 -40.49 -33.20 -5.77
N SER A 20 -39.45 -33.73 -6.42
CA SER A 20 -38.09 -33.21 -6.28
C SER A 20 -37.95 -31.91 -7.08
N LYS A 21 -38.78 -30.90 -6.77
CA LYS A 21 -38.26 -29.53 -6.79
C LYS A 21 -37.15 -29.58 -5.77
N GLY A 22 -35.92 -29.76 -6.24
CA GLY A 22 -34.75 -29.47 -5.44
C GLY A 22 -35.06 -28.15 -4.76
N PHE A 23 -35.09 -28.18 -3.43
CA PHE A 23 -34.96 -26.96 -2.68
C PHE A 23 -33.58 -26.45 -3.11
N SER A 24 -33.53 -25.69 -4.21
CA SER A 24 -32.62 -24.60 -4.31
C SER A 24 -33.05 -23.77 -3.12
N GLN A 25 -32.36 -23.99 -2.00
CA GLN A 25 -32.24 -22.99 -0.97
C GLN A 25 -31.94 -21.75 -1.78
N LYS A 26 -32.95 -20.88 -1.88
CA LYS A 26 -32.77 -19.54 -2.39
C LYS A 26 -31.58 -19.09 -1.57
N ASN A 27 -30.41 -18.96 -2.21
CA ASN A 27 -29.30 -18.31 -1.56
C ASN A 27 -29.91 -16.95 -1.24
N ASN A 28 -30.35 -16.77 0.00
CA ASN A 28 -30.39 -15.45 0.55
C ASN A 28 -28.94 -15.03 0.33
N ASP A 29 -28.74 -14.14 -0.64
CA ASP A 29 -27.53 -13.36 -0.75
C ASP A 29 -27.49 -12.51 0.54
N GLU A 30 -27.38 -13.14 1.70
CA GLU A 30 -26.76 -12.54 2.86
C GLU A 30 -25.38 -12.19 2.35
N GLU A 31 -25.23 -10.92 2.00
CA GLU A 31 -23.99 -10.41 1.46
C GLU A 31 -22.89 -10.80 2.44
N THR A 32 -22.05 -11.76 2.03
CA THR A 32 -20.93 -12.18 2.86
C THR A 32 -20.13 -10.93 3.21
N PHE A 33 -19.74 -10.79 4.48
CA PHE A 33 -18.99 -9.61 4.91
C PHE A 33 -17.68 -9.44 4.12
N TYR A 34 -17.21 -10.49 3.42
CA TYR A 34 -16.10 -10.40 2.48
C TYR A 34 -16.31 -9.36 1.37
N LYS A 35 -17.55 -9.15 0.91
CA LYS A 35 -17.89 -8.08 -0.03
C LYS A 35 -17.61 -6.69 0.57
N SER A 36 -17.64 -6.52 1.89
CA SER A 36 -17.25 -5.23 2.50
C SER A 36 -15.73 -4.99 2.49
N SER A 37 -14.92 -6.05 2.34
CA SER A 37 -13.47 -5.99 2.48
C SER A 37 -12.76 -5.13 1.41
N LEU A 38 -11.57 -4.64 1.77
CA LEU A 38 -10.69 -3.94 0.85
C LEU A 38 -10.14 -4.85 -0.26
N HIS A 39 -9.98 -6.16 -0.03
CA HIS A 39 -9.49 -7.09 -1.04
C HIS A 39 -10.53 -7.37 -2.14
N PHE A 40 -11.82 -7.33 -1.81
CA PHE A 40 -12.88 -7.57 -2.80
C PHE A 40 -12.99 -6.41 -3.80
N TYR A 41 -13.04 -5.16 -3.33
CA TYR A 41 -13.31 -3.98 -4.17
C TYR A 41 -12.08 -3.08 -4.43
N ALA A 42 -10.98 -3.26 -3.71
CA ALA A 42 -9.82 -2.37 -3.71
C ALA A 42 -10.17 -0.87 -3.56
N ARG A 43 -11.17 -0.55 -2.71
CA ARG A 43 -11.65 0.84 -2.50
C ARG A 43 -10.54 1.82 -2.12
N GLY A 44 -9.51 1.35 -1.40
CA GLY A 44 -8.32 2.14 -1.10
C GLY A 44 -7.60 2.67 -2.35
N MET A 45 -7.57 1.89 -3.43
CA MET A 45 -6.98 2.30 -4.70
C MET A 45 -7.86 3.28 -5.47
N ALA A 46 -9.18 3.06 -5.43
CA ALA A 46 -10.15 3.99 -6.01
C ALA A 46 -10.09 5.35 -5.30
N TYR A 47 -10.03 5.35 -3.97
CA TYR A 47 -10.04 6.55 -3.14
C TYR A 47 -8.91 7.52 -3.49
N TRP A 48 -7.66 7.06 -3.57
CA TRP A 48 -6.55 7.97 -3.91
C TRP A 48 -6.59 8.44 -5.37
N TYR A 49 -7.11 7.59 -6.26
CA TYR A 49 -7.14 7.88 -7.70
C TYR A 49 -8.21 8.91 -8.07
N SER A 50 -9.38 8.83 -7.42
CA SER A 50 -10.59 9.52 -7.88
C SER A 50 -10.48 11.04 -7.83
N LYS A 51 -11.10 11.71 -8.80
CA LYS A 51 -11.06 13.18 -8.95
C LYS A 51 -11.77 13.88 -7.80
N GLU A 52 -12.81 13.27 -7.24
CA GLU A 52 -13.59 13.78 -6.10
C GLU A 52 -12.67 13.98 -4.88
N ASN A 53 -11.65 13.13 -4.74
CA ASN A 53 -10.65 13.20 -3.67
C ASN A 53 -9.39 14.00 -4.06
N GLY A 54 -9.41 14.72 -5.19
CA GLY A 54 -8.25 15.43 -5.70
C GLY A 54 -7.20 14.55 -6.38
N GLY A 55 -7.56 13.30 -6.69
CA GLY A 55 -6.68 12.30 -7.26
C GLY A 55 -6.28 12.54 -8.71
N ILE A 56 -5.41 11.66 -9.20
CA ILE A 56 -4.80 11.74 -10.53
C ILE A 56 -5.83 11.62 -11.67
N GLU A 57 -7.06 11.16 -11.39
CA GLU A 57 -8.17 11.20 -12.35
C GLU A 57 -8.41 12.60 -12.92
N LYS A 58 -8.13 13.67 -12.15
CA LYS A 58 -8.18 15.06 -12.65
C LYS A 58 -7.26 15.32 -13.84
N LEU A 59 -6.19 14.54 -13.98
CA LEU A 59 -5.26 14.63 -15.11
C LEU A 59 -5.60 13.59 -16.17
N THR A 60 -5.88 12.34 -15.79
CA THR A 60 -6.13 11.28 -16.77
C THR A 60 -7.48 11.41 -17.47
N CYS A 61 -8.47 12.03 -16.83
CA CYS A 61 -9.88 12.08 -17.26
C CYS A 61 -10.49 10.68 -17.51
N ILE A 62 -9.94 9.64 -16.87
CA ILE A 62 -10.39 8.25 -17.01
C ILE A 62 -10.88 7.75 -15.65
N PRO A 63 -12.15 7.32 -15.52
CA PRO A 63 -12.66 6.72 -14.29
C PRO A 63 -11.88 5.48 -13.83
N TYR A 64 -11.82 5.26 -12.50
CA TYR A 64 -11.04 4.18 -11.90
C TYR A 64 -11.41 2.78 -12.41
N ASP A 65 -12.70 2.51 -12.62
CA ASP A 65 -13.26 1.24 -13.10
C ASP A 65 -12.89 0.92 -14.56
N LYS A 66 -12.49 1.94 -15.33
CA LYS A 66 -12.00 1.80 -16.71
C LYS A 66 -10.49 1.57 -16.80
N LEU A 67 -9.76 1.63 -15.68
CA LEU A 67 -8.33 1.35 -15.68
C LEU A 67 -8.04 -0.15 -15.76
N ALA A 68 -6.84 -0.53 -16.17
CA ALA A 68 -6.35 -1.91 -16.09
C ALA A 68 -6.13 -2.40 -14.62
N CYS A 69 -6.70 -1.74 -13.62
CA CYS A 69 -6.48 -1.97 -12.19
C CYS A 69 -7.26 -3.18 -11.62
N ASN A 70 -8.14 -3.77 -12.42
CA ASN A 70 -9.15 -4.77 -12.01
C ASN A 70 -8.51 -6.11 -11.62
N HIS A 71 -7.29 -6.38 -12.10
CA HIS A 71 -6.57 -7.65 -11.89
C HIS A 71 -6.18 -7.92 -10.43
N CYS A 72 -6.33 -6.94 -9.55
CA CYS A 72 -6.06 -7.07 -8.12
C CYS A 72 -7.30 -7.39 -7.27
N HIS A 73 -8.51 -7.23 -7.81
CA HIS A 73 -9.75 -7.41 -7.04
C HIS A 73 -10.00 -8.91 -6.84
N ALA A 74 -9.99 -9.36 -5.59
CA ALA A 74 -10.26 -10.75 -5.24
C ALA A 74 -11.77 -10.94 -5.02
N LYS A 75 -12.52 -11.10 -6.11
CA LYS A 75 -13.99 -11.27 -6.05
C LYS A 75 -14.44 -12.66 -5.57
N THR A 76 -13.53 -13.64 -5.51
CA THR A 76 -13.84 -15.02 -5.15
C THR A 76 -12.75 -15.62 -4.25
N CYS A 77 -13.15 -16.56 -3.40
CA CYS A 77 -12.24 -17.30 -2.51
C CYS A 77 -11.16 -18.07 -3.30
N ASP A 78 -11.49 -18.50 -4.52
CA ASP A 78 -10.60 -19.21 -5.43
C ASP A 78 -9.26 -18.52 -5.63
N ARG A 79 -9.29 -17.18 -5.70
CA ARG A 79 -8.09 -16.38 -5.96
C ARG A 79 -6.97 -16.74 -4.99
N CYS A 80 -7.30 -16.88 -3.71
CA CYS A 80 -6.34 -17.17 -2.65
C CYS A 80 -6.33 -18.64 -2.21
N HIS A 81 -7.47 -19.35 -2.26
CA HIS A 81 -7.61 -20.67 -1.63
C HIS A 81 -7.57 -21.84 -2.60
N LYS A 82 -7.98 -21.66 -3.88
CA LYS A 82 -8.09 -22.77 -4.84
C LYS A 82 -6.77 -23.46 -5.13
N VAL A 83 -6.73 -24.76 -4.88
CA VAL A 83 -5.69 -25.71 -5.28
C VAL A 83 -6.33 -26.84 -6.07
N GLU A 84 -5.51 -27.61 -6.77
CA GLU A 84 -5.91 -28.85 -7.43
C GLU A 84 -5.24 -30.03 -6.74
N VAL A 85 -6.02 -31.05 -6.39
CA VAL A 85 -5.56 -32.28 -5.75
C VAL A 85 -6.22 -33.44 -6.48
N ASN A 86 -5.41 -34.31 -7.10
CA ASN A 86 -5.87 -35.49 -7.86
C ASN A 86 -6.94 -35.14 -8.92
N GLY A 87 -6.73 -34.06 -9.69
CA GLY A 87 -7.67 -33.61 -10.72
C GLY A 87 -8.96 -32.96 -10.20
N LYS A 88 -9.09 -32.74 -8.88
CA LYS A 88 -10.24 -32.08 -8.26
C LYS A 88 -9.85 -30.76 -7.60
N PHE A 89 -10.69 -29.73 -7.73
CA PHE A 89 -10.47 -28.47 -7.03
C PHE A 89 -10.81 -28.58 -5.55
N ALA A 90 -9.95 -27.99 -4.72
CA ALA A 90 -10.13 -27.90 -3.27
C ALA A 90 -9.62 -26.56 -2.74
N TYR A 91 -9.94 -26.24 -1.48
CA TYR A 91 -9.43 -25.05 -0.79
C TYR A 91 -8.30 -25.41 0.18
N SER A 92 -7.23 -24.60 0.16
CA SER A 92 -6.07 -24.78 1.03
C SER A 92 -5.72 -23.51 1.78
N ILE A 93 -5.73 -23.60 3.11
CA ILE A 93 -5.26 -22.53 3.99
C ILE A 93 -3.74 -22.33 3.82
N LYS A 94 -2.98 -23.42 3.58
CA LYS A 94 -1.54 -23.35 3.33
C LYS A 94 -1.22 -22.52 2.09
N LYS A 95 -1.97 -22.70 0.99
CA LYS A 95 -1.84 -21.85 -0.20
C LYS A 95 -2.16 -20.39 0.16
N ALA A 96 -3.30 -20.15 0.79
CA ALA A 96 -3.79 -18.81 1.08
C ALA A 96 -2.81 -17.99 1.94
N LYS A 97 -2.16 -18.65 2.91
CA LYS A 97 -1.16 -18.04 3.81
C LYS A 97 0.21 -17.79 3.17
N SER A 98 0.52 -18.44 2.05
CA SER A 98 1.85 -18.34 1.45
C SER A 98 2.19 -16.92 0.99
N MET A 99 3.43 -16.49 1.23
CA MET A 99 3.96 -15.21 0.73
C MET A 99 3.74 -15.03 -0.79
N LYS A 100 3.91 -16.11 -1.56
CA LYS A 100 3.72 -16.09 -3.02
C LYS A 100 2.31 -15.66 -3.41
N ASN A 101 1.30 -16.06 -2.64
CA ASN A 101 -0.10 -15.70 -2.88
C ASN A 101 -0.30 -14.18 -2.75
N CYS A 102 0.18 -13.59 -1.65
CA CYS A 102 0.10 -12.14 -1.39
C CYS A 102 0.88 -11.33 -2.45
N LEU A 103 2.11 -11.75 -2.73
CA LEU A 103 3.02 -11.07 -3.66
C LEU A 103 2.57 -11.13 -5.13
N GLY A 104 1.56 -11.94 -5.46
CA GLY A 104 0.92 -11.95 -6.78
C GLY A 104 0.22 -10.62 -7.11
N CYS A 105 -0.35 -9.96 -6.10
CA CYS A 105 -1.02 -8.66 -6.26
C CYS A 105 -0.25 -7.51 -5.60
N HIS A 106 0.47 -7.77 -4.50
CA HIS A 106 1.32 -6.79 -3.82
C HIS A 106 2.66 -6.61 -4.54
N ALA A 107 2.62 -6.24 -5.83
CA ALA A 107 3.78 -6.16 -6.71
C ALA A 107 4.84 -5.16 -6.23
N ARG A 108 4.43 -4.07 -5.57
CA ARG A 108 5.35 -3.11 -4.95
C ARG A 108 6.18 -3.78 -3.85
N GLU A 109 5.54 -4.58 -3.01
CA GLU A 109 6.20 -5.33 -1.95
C GLU A 109 7.12 -6.41 -2.53
N LYS A 110 6.65 -7.14 -3.55
CA LYS A 110 7.49 -8.12 -4.27
C LYS A 110 8.77 -7.49 -4.80
N MET A 111 8.68 -6.28 -5.36
CA MET A 111 9.83 -5.53 -5.84
C MET A 111 10.76 -5.11 -4.70
N LEU A 112 10.20 -4.59 -3.60
CA LEU A 112 10.94 -4.20 -2.39
C LEU A 112 11.80 -5.36 -1.87
N LEU A 113 11.17 -6.50 -1.60
CA LEU A 113 11.85 -7.71 -1.11
C LEU A 113 12.94 -8.19 -2.09
N GLY A 114 12.67 -8.11 -3.40
CA GLY A 114 13.67 -8.43 -4.42
C GLY A 114 14.89 -7.51 -4.39
N VAL A 115 14.69 -6.20 -4.19
CA VAL A 115 15.79 -5.23 -4.05
C VAL A 115 16.57 -5.48 -2.76
N PHE A 116 15.89 -5.75 -1.66
CA PHE A 116 16.52 -6.02 -0.37
C PHE A 116 17.37 -7.30 -0.42
N LYS A 117 16.80 -8.41 -0.92
CA LYS A 117 17.51 -9.67 -1.13
C LYS A 117 18.79 -9.50 -1.95
N LYS A 118 18.72 -8.78 -3.08
CA LYS A 118 19.90 -8.51 -3.94
C LYS A 118 21.00 -7.68 -3.25
N LYS A 119 20.68 -6.98 -2.16
CA LYS A 119 21.61 -6.14 -1.42
C LYS A 119 22.02 -6.74 -0.07
N GLY A 120 21.62 -7.97 0.23
CA GLY A 120 21.86 -8.59 1.54
C GLY A 120 21.15 -7.83 2.67
N LEU A 121 20.11 -7.07 2.34
CA LEU A 121 19.29 -6.34 3.28
C LEU A 121 18.10 -7.22 3.63
N GLN A 122 17.80 -7.38 4.92
CA GLN A 122 16.60 -8.09 5.36
C GLN A 122 15.97 -7.39 6.56
N ASP A 123 14.64 -7.41 6.59
CA ASP A 123 13.82 -7.03 7.73
C ASP A 123 14.04 -8.01 8.89
N VAL A 124 14.05 -7.50 10.13
CA VAL A 124 14.29 -8.31 11.34
C VAL A 124 13.21 -9.36 11.64
N HIS A 125 12.00 -9.18 11.14
CA HIS A 125 10.90 -10.14 11.26
C HIS A 125 11.01 -11.19 10.16
N PHE A 126 11.25 -10.79 8.91
CA PHE A 126 11.49 -11.76 7.83
C PHE A 126 12.73 -12.61 8.10
N SER A 127 13.78 -12.06 8.72
CA SER A 127 14.97 -12.84 9.11
C SER A 127 14.69 -13.88 10.20
N LYS A 128 13.58 -13.72 10.95
CA LYS A 128 13.11 -14.68 11.96
C LYS A 128 12.08 -15.67 11.41
N GLY A 129 11.85 -15.68 10.10
CA GLY A 129 10.90 -16.57 9.44
C GLY A 129 9.43 -16.16 9.54
N LEU A 130 9.14 -14.93 9.98
CA LEU A 130 7.77 -14.41 9.94
C LEU A 130 7.38 -14.13 8.49
N GLU A 131 6.12 -14.38 8.16
CA GLU A 131 5.48 -14.12 6.87
C GLU A 131 4.38 -13.05 7.01
N CYS A 132 3.77 -12.64 5.89
CA CYS A 132 2.72 -11.61 5.87
C CYS A 132 1.62 -11.86 6.91
N ILE A 133 1.15 -13.09 7.01
CA ILE A 133 0.02 -13.49 7.87
C ILE A 133 0.38 -13.62 9.35
N ASN A 134 1.66 -13.48 9.72
CA ASN A 134 2.05 -13.37 11.13
C ASN A 134 1.75 -11.98 11.70
N CYS A 135 1.67 -10.96 10.84
CA CYS A 135 1.27 -9.60 11.21
C CYS A 135 -0.16 -9.30 10.77
N HIS A 136 -0.52 -9.68 9.54
CA HIS A 136 -1.82 -9.43 8.93
C HIS A 136 -2.85 -10.50 9.30
N THR A 137 -3.93 -10.10 9.96
CA THR A 137 -4.95 -11.04 10.46
C THR A 137 -5.92 -11.48 9.36
N ALA A 138 -6.59 -12.61 9.57
CA ALA A 138 -7.68 -13.05 8.68
C ALA A 138 -8.82 -12.02 8.65
N ARG A 139 -9.07 -11.31 9.75
CA ARG A 139 -10.08 -10.24 9.83
C ARG A 139 -9.72 -9.08 8.90
N GLU A 140 -8.47 -8.63 8.87
CA GLU A 140 -8.05 -7.56 7.94
C GLU A 140 -8.22 -7.98 6.47
N ILE A 141 -7.93 -9.26 6.17
CA ILE A 141 -7.93 -9.77 4.80
C ILE A 141 -9.37 -9.99 4.31
N HIS A 142 -10.20 -10.64 5.13
CA HIS A 142 -11.58 -10.98 4.80
C HIS A 142 -12.59 -9.87 5.13
N GLY A 143 -12.20 -8.82 5.84
CA GLY A 143 -13.13 -7.79 6.32
C GLY A 143 -13.89 -8.21 7.57
N ASP A 144 -14.62 -7.25 8.14
CA ASP A 144 -15.42 -7.37 9.37
C ASP A 144 -16.87 -6.88 9.19
N GLY A 145 -17.30 -6.72 7.93
CA GLY A 145 -18.63 -6.19 7.58
C GLY A 145 -18.67 -4.67 7.43
N LYS A 146 -17.69 -3.94 7.97
CA LYS A 146 -17.57 -2.50 7.71
C LYS A 146 -16.93 -2.27 6.34
N ILE A 147 -17.43 -1.26 5.62
CA ILE A 147 -16.80 -0.76 4.40
C ILE A 147 -15.76 0.29 4.79
N TYR A 148 -14.51 0.03 4.44
CA TYR A 148 -13.41 0.98 4.59
C TYR A 148 -13.03 1.58 3.24
N ILE A 149 -12.69 2.87 3.23
CA ILE A 149 -12.20 3.57 2.03
C ILE A 149 -10.67 3.57 1.91
N SER A 150 -9.97 3.08 2.94
CA SER A 150 -8.52 2.91 2.94
C SER A 150 -8.07 1.89 3.98
N MET A 151 -6.93 1.22 3.74
CA MET A 151 -6.26 0.42 4.78
C MET A 151 -5.75 1.28 5.95
N ARG A 152 -5.68 2.60 5.77
CA ARG A 152 -5.30 3.56 6.82
C ARG A 152 -6.53 4.23 7.46
N GLU A 153 -7.73 3.71 7.22
CA GLU A 153 -8.88 4.14 8.01
C GLU A 153 -8.80 3.50 9.41
N GLN A 154 -9.22 4.24 10.44
CA GLN A 154 -9.23 3.72 11.81
C GLN A 154 -10.10 2.44 11.88
N GLY A 155 -9.52 1.37 12.40
CA GLY A 155 -10.16 0.07 12.53
C GLY A 155 -9.98 -0.88 11.34
N ALA A 156 -9.53 -0.39 10.17
CA ALA A 156 -9.31 -1.21 8.97
C ALA A 156 -8.16 -2.22 9.13
N MET A 157 -7.21 -1.92 10.02
CA MET A 157 -6.05 -2.77 10.31
C MET A 157 -5.95 -3.08 11.81
N ASP A 158 -5.65 -4.34 12.09
CA ASP A 158 -5.23 -4.93 13.37
C ASP A 158 -3.72 -4.81 13.61
N THR A 159 -2.94 -4.76 12.53
CA THR A 159 -1.48 -4.84 12.57
C THR A 159 -0.89 -3.65 13.32
N LYS A 160 -0.27 -3.93 14.47
CA LYS A 160 0.42 -2.94 15.32
C LYS A 160 1.68 -3.56 15.91
N CYS A 161 2.72 -2.75 16.09
CA CYS A 161 3.97 -3.19 16.70
C CYS A 161 3.72 -3.71 18.12
N GLU A 162 2.83 -3.03 18.85
CA GLU A 162 2.47 -3.29 20.24
C GLU A 162 1.75 -4.63 20.45
N ASN A 163 1.23 -5.28 19.40
CA ASN A 163 0.65 -6.63 19.52
C ASN A 163 1.70 -7.66 19.94
N CYS A 164 2.98 -7.44 19.61
CA CYS A 164 4.12 -8.29 20.01
C CYS A 164 5.14 -7.56 20.89
N HIS A 165 5.25 -6.24 20.75
CA HIS A 165 6.17 -5.38 21.51
C HIS A 165 5.41 -4.58 22.57
N GLN A 166 4.89 -5.28 23.59
CA GLN A 166 4.07 -4.68 24.65
C GLN A 166 4.88 -3.69 25.52
N GLU A 167 6.18 -3.96 25.70
CA GLU A 167 7.08 -3.10 26.44
C GLU A 167 8.08 -2.40 25.51
N ARG A 168 8.26 -1.09 25.72
CA ARG A 168 9.24 -0.28 25.00
C ARG A 168 10.56 -0.27 25.78
N PRO A 169 11.71 -0.55 25.14
CA PRO A 169 13.00 -0.39 25.79
C PRO A 169 13.15 1.02 26.37
N ALA A 170 13.64 1.15 27.60
CA ALA A 170 13.73 2.42 28.33
C ALA A 170 14.87 3.34 27.83
N THR A 171 14.96 3.55 26.51
CA THR A 171 15.94 4.45 25.87
C THR A 171 15.53 5.91 26.00
N VAL A 172 16.50 6.82 25.84
CA VAL A 172 16.25 8.27 25.83
C VAL A 172 15.19 8.63 24.79
N SER A 173 15.28 8.08 23.57
CA SER A 173 14.33 8.36 22.49
C SER A 173 12.90 7.94 22.83
N HIS A 174 12.69 6.74 23.40
CA HIS A 174 11.35 6.30 23.81
C HIS A 174 10.78 7.18 24.93
N ARG A 175 11.61 7.62 25.88
CA ARG A 175 11.18 8.51 26.99
C ARG A 175 10.78 9.90 26.53
N ILE A 176 11.49 10.47 25.55
CA ILE A 176 11.23 11.83 25.03
C ILE A 176 10.04 11.83 24.07
N HIS A 177 10.01 10.88 23.15
CA HIS A 177 9.01 10.86 22.07
C HIS A 177 7.69 10.25 22.48
N LYS A 178 7.68 9.26 23.39
CA LYS A 178 6.48 8.58 23.90
C LYS A 178 5.49 8.30 22.76
N ASP A 179 4.29 8.87 22.80
CA ASP A 179 3.23 8.64 21.80
C ASP A 179 3.18 9.70 20.70
N LYS A 180 4.17 10.58 20.60
CA LYS A 180 4.25 11.60 19.53
C LYS A 180 4.76 11.03 18.21
N LEU A 181 5.59 9.99 18.27
CA LEU A 181 6.08 9.25 17.12
C LEU A 181 5.49 7.84 17.14
N ASP A 182 5.16 7.34 15.98
CA ASP A 182 4.90 5.92 15.77
C ASP A 182 6.23 5.15 15.63
N CYS A 183 6.23 3.86 15.99
CA CYS A 183 7.41 3.00 15.88
C CYS A 183 8.06 3.07 14.50
N THR A 184 7.24 3.20 13.44
CA THR A 184 7.71 3.25 12.06
C THR A 184 8.57 4.47 11.74
N ALA A 185 8.39 5.60 12.43
CA ALA A 185 9.20 6.80 12.20
C ALA A 185 10.69 6.57 12.49
N CYS A 186 11.00 5.67 13.44
CA CYS A 186 12.36 5.36 13.87
C CYS A 186 12.86 3.99 13.37
N HIS A 187 11.98 2.99 13.30
CA HIS A 187 12.37 1.61 13.04
C HIS A 187 12.25 1.19 11.57
N VAL A 188 11.64 2.01 10.70
CA VAL A 188 11.70 1.78 9.24
C VAL A 188 13.01 2.36 8.68
N ARG A 189 13.88 1.49 8.16
CA ARG A 189 15.21 1.85 7.66
C ARG A 189 15.15 2.74 6.42
N GLN A 190 14.24 2.47 5.49
CA GLN A 190 14.04 3.27 4.28
C GLN A 190 12.73 2.88 3.60
N VAL A 191 12.28 3.73 2.70
CA VAL A 191 11.21 3.44 1.76
C VAL A 191 11.74 3.42 0.33
N ILE A 192 11.11 2.63 -0.54
CA ILE A 192 11.31 2.75 -1.99
C ILE A 192 10.14 3.52 -2.59
N THR A 193 10.49 4.56 -3.31
CA THR A 193 9.57 5.44 -4.03
C THR A 193 9.53 5.02 -5.49
N CYS A 194 8.33 4.92 -6.05
CA CYS A 194 8.15 4.88 -7.50
C CYS A 194 8.16 6.34 -7.99
N ALA A 195 9.27 6.78 -8.57
CA ALA A 195 9.37 8.11 -9.15
C ALA A 195 9.00 8.08 -10.63
N ASN A 196 8.43 9.19 -11.11
CA ASN A 196 8.05 9.42 -12.50
C ASN A 196 7.23 8.26 -13.07
N CYS A 197 6.26 7.76 -12.30
CA CYS A 197 5.32 6.76 -12.77
C CYS A 197 4.62 7.30 -14.02
N HIS A 198 4.91 6.69 -15.16
CA HIS A 198 4.52 7.19 -16.46
C HIS A 198 3.12 6.71 -16.78
N MET A 199 2.13 7.57 -16.50
CA MET A 199 0.72 7.19 -16.59
C MET A 199 0.32 6.90 -18.03
N ASP A 200 0.85 7.63 -19.01
CA ASP A 200 0.49 7.43 -20.41
C ASP A 200 0.87 6.02 -20.89
N THR A 201 2.00 5.48 -20.41
CA THR A 201 2.38 4.09 -20.72
C THR A 201 1.44 3.11 -20.02
N PHE A 202 1.10 3.36 -18.76
CA PHE A 202 0.16 2.51 -18.03
C PHE A 202 -1.22 2.50 -18.68
N LEU A 203 -1.73 3.64 -19.12
CA LEU A 203 -3.02 3.75 -19.79
C LEU A 203 -3.05 3.03 -21.13
N LYS A 204 -1.96 3.08 -21.91
CA LYS A 204 -1.86 2.41 -23.21
C LYS A 204 -1.62 0.90 -23.13
N THR A 205 -0.87 0.45 -22.13
CA THR A 205 -0.31 -0.93 -22.11
C THR A 205 -0.71 -1.74 -20.88
N GLY A 206 -1.31 -1.12 -19.86
CA GLY A 206 -1.52 -1.72 -18.54
C GLY A 206 -0.23 -1.90 -17.72
N LYS A 207 0.96 -1.61 -18.29
CA LYS A 207 2.25 -1.81 -17.62
C LYS A 207 2.65 -0.58 -16.83
N LYS A 208 2.97 -0.79 -15.54
CA LYS A 208 3.52 0.25 -14.66
C LYS A 208 4.99 0.49 -15.02
N THR A 209 5.31 1.71 -15.43
CA THR A 209 6.67 2.14 -15.78
C THR A 209 7.09 3.28 -14.85
N PHE A 210 8.16 3.09 -14.08
CA PHE A 210 8.61 4.04 -13.06
C PHE A 210 10.10 3.83 -12.77
N ILE A 211 10.71 4.80 -12.10
CA ILE A 211 12.10 4.76 -11.63
C ILE A 211 12.10 4.49 -10.11
N PRO A 212 12.66 3.37 -9.62
CA PRO A 212 12.73 3.09 -8.19
C PRO A 212 13.83 3.92 -7.52
N LEU A 213 13.45 4.73 -6.53
CA LEU A 213 14.37 5.52 -5.70
C LEU A 213 14.35 5.03 -4.25
N ARG A 214 15.48 5.09 -3.56
CA ARG A 214 15.67 4.51 -2.21
C ARG A 214 16.64 5.30 -1.34
N ASN A 215 16.96 4.75 -0.16
CA ASN A 215 17.86 5.30 0.87
C ASN A 215 17.34 6.60 1.50
N TRP A 216 16.03 6.70 1.65
CA TRP A 216 15.36 7.79 2.35
C TRP A 216 14.14 7.29 3.12
N VAL A 217 13.63 8.12 4.01
CA VAL A 217 12.31 7.94 4.62
C VAL A 217 11.67 9.32 4.71
N PHE A 218 10.37 9.40 4.48
CA PHE A 218 9.64 10.65 4.67
C PHE A 218 8.96 10.62 6.03
N LEU A 219 8.77 11.78 6.66
CA LEU A 219 7.94 11.90 7.86
C LEU A 219 6.65 12.63 7.52
N VAL A 220 5.52 12.05 7.90
CA VAL A 220 4.17 12.60 7.74
C VAL A 220 3.39 12.42 9.05
N ASN A 221 2.36 13.22 9.27
CA ASN A 221 1.42 13.02 10.36
C ASN A 221 0.33 12.03 9.95
N TYR A 222 -0.01 11.11 10.84
CA TYR A 222 -1.14 10.19 10.69
C TYR A 222 -1.62 9.75 12.08
N ASN A 223 -2.94 9.79 12.30
CA ASN A 223 -3.58 9.40 13.55
C ASN A 223 -2.94 10.02 14.81
N GLY A 224 -2.65 11.33 14.75
CA GLY A 224 -2.06 12.10 15.85
C GLY A 224 -0.55 11.89 16.09
N LYS A 225 0.10 10.98 15.35
CA LYS A 225 1.54 10.69 15.46
C LYS A 225 2.29 11.06 14.19
N VAL A 226 3.60 11.24 14.30
CA VAL A 226 4.49 11.23 13.14
C VAL A 226 4.84 9.78 12.81
N VAL A 227 4.67 9.40 11.55
CA VAL A 227 4.90 8.04 11.03
C VAL A 227 5.91 8.06 9.88
N SER A 228 6.42 6.90 9.48
CA SER A 228 7.09 6.79 8.19
C SER A 228 6.09 7.04 7.05
N GLY A 229 6.50 7.87 6.12
CA GLY A 229 5.77 8.21 4.91
C GLY A 229 6.57 7.86 3.65
N ASN A 230 5.90 8.00 2.53
CA ASN A 230 6.49 7.87 1.21
C ASN A 230 5.87 8.91 0.27
N ILE A 231 6.61 9.21 -0.79
CA ILE A 231 6.09 9.95 -1.92
C ILE A 231 5.94 9.04 -3.13
N GLN A 232 5.10 9.44 -4.07
CA GLN A 232 5.07 8.87 -5.41
C GLN A 232 4.89 10.01 -6.39
N THR A 233 5.72 10.06 -7.43
CA THR A 233 5.63 11.10 -8.46
C THR A 233 5.17 10.49 -9.78
N PHE A 234 4.42 11.26 -10.55
CA PHE A 234 3.82 10.81 -11.81
C PHE A 234 4.09 11.83 -12.91
N VAL A 235 4.17 11.31 -14.13
CA VAL A 235 4.09 12.09 -15.36
C VAL A 235 2.85 11.63 -16.11
N VAL A 236 2.00 12.59 -16.48
CA VAL A 236 0.68 12.39 -17.09
C VAL A 236 0.54 13.31 -18.28
N ASN A 237 -0.10 12.85 -19.36
CA ASN A 237 -0.38 13.63 -20.57
C ASN A 237 0.85 14.40 -21.07
N LYS A 238 1.97 13.70 -21.28
CA LYS A 238 3.27 14.22 -21.74
C LYS A 238 4.01 15.18 -20.79
N ASN A 239 3.36 16.15 -20.15
CA ASN A 239 4.03 17.20 -19.36
C ASN A 239 3.38 17.58 -18.02
N GLN A 240 2.20 17.02 -17.69
CA GLN A 240 1.59 17.25 -16.38
C GLN A 240 2.26 16.37 -15.34
N THR A 241 2.39 16.88 -14.13
CA THR A 241 3.02 16.15 -13.04
C THR A 241 2.12 16.08 -11.81
N PHE A 242 2.29 15.03 -11.02
CA PHE A 242 1.49 14.78 -9.82
C PHE A 242 2.38 14.19 -8.73
N ILE A 243 2.14 14.58 -7.48
CA ILE A 243 2.82 14.02 -6.31
C ILE A 243 1.80 13.55 -5.27
N ILE A 244 1.95 12.31 -4.84
CA ILE A 244 1.24 11.75 -3.69
C ILE A 244 2.17 11.75 -2.49
N TYR A 245 1.64 12.12 -1.32
CA TYR A 245 2.23 11.92 -0.01
C TYR A 245 1.33 10.98 0.79
N ALA A 246 1.91 9.92 1.37
CA ALA A 246 1.14 8.92 2.11
C ALA A 246 1.92 8.37 3.31
N PRO A 247 1.26 8.05 4.43
CA PRO A 247 1.76 7.12 5.43
C PRO A 247 2.12 5.79 4.75
N PHE A 248 3.30 5.26 5.01
CA PHE A 248 3.81 4.09 4.31
C PHE A 248 4.69 3.23 5.19
N PHE A 249 4.50 1.92 5.08
CA PHE A 249 5.33 0.91 5.73
C PHE A 249 5.97 0.06 4.64
N SER A 250 7.31 0.04 4.59
CA SER A 250 8.09 -0.60 3.53
C SER A 250 8.51 -2.04 3.82
N HIS A 251 8.10 -2.59 4.97
CA HIS A 251 8.56 -3.89 5.47
C HIS A 251 10.09 -4.00 5.48
N ASP A 252 10.75 -2.89 5.86
CA ASP A 252 12.20 -2.78 6.04
C ASP A 252 12.53 -2.32 7.46
N VAL A 253 12.16 -3.15 8.44
CA VAL A 253 12.29 -2.86 9.87
C VAL A 253 13.65 -3.28 10.40
N VAL A 254 14.22 -2.41 11.23
CA VAL A 254 15.48 -2.63 11.94
C VAL A 254 15.30 -2.71 13.45
N LYS A 255 16.15 -3.50 14.10
CA LYS A 255 16.14 -3.71 15.56
C LYS A 255 16.47 -2.41 16.29
N THR A 256 17.54 -1.75 15.88
CA THR A 256 17.96 -0.46 16.44
C THR A 256 17.39 0.64 15.57
N GLY A 257 16.48 1.44 16.14
CA GLY A 257 15.92 2.59 15.46
C GLY A 257 16.97 3.69 15.22
N ARG A 258 16.58 4.70 14.45
CA ARG A 258 17.44 5.84 14.09
C ARG A 258 18.00 6.57 15.30
N LYS A 259 19.22 7.08 15.13
CA LYS A 259 19.87 8.00 16.05
C LYS A 259 19.27 9.40 15.94
N CYS A 260 19.40 10.20 17.01
CA CYS A 260 18.85 11.55 17.06
C CYS A 260 19.35 12.43 15.91
N GLU A 261 20.66 12.39 15.65
CA GLU A 261 21.35 13.17 14.62
C GLU A 261 20.96 12.81 13.17
N GLU A 262 20.28 11.68 12.94
CA GLU A 262 19.73 11.33 11.63
C GLU A 262 18.44 12.10 11.32
N CYS A 263 17.76 12.63 12.34
CA CYS A 263 16.47 13.32 12.24
C CYS A 263 16.57 14.80 12.64
N HIS A 264 17.41 15.11 13.63
CA HIS A 264 17.47 16.41 14.28
C HIS A 264 18.65 17.25 13.79
N ALA A 265 18.37 18.53 13.51
CA ALA A 265 19.31 19.55 13.02
C ALA A 265 20.13 19.13 11.79
N THR A 266 19.60 18.21 10.96
CA THR A 266 20.24 17.80 9.72
C THR A 266 20.20 18.91 8.68
N ASP A 267 21.08 18.84 7.69
CA ASP A 267 21.08 19.82 6.59
C ASP A 267 19.80 19.77 5.75
N ILE A 268 19.10 18.63 5.75
CA ILE A 268 17.77 18.48 5.14
C ILE A 268 16.75 19.34 5.89
N VAL A 269 16.70 19.23 7.22
CA VAL A 269 15.77 20.00 8.05
C VAL A 269 16.08 21.50 7.94
N LYS A 270 17.36 21.89 7.94
CA LYS A 270 17.78 23.30 7.73
C LYS A 270 17.39 23.86 6.36
N GLN A 271 17.39 23.03 5.31
CA GLN A 271 16.91 23.46 3.99
C GLN A 271 15.38 23.58 3.97
N ILE A 272 14.67 22.62 4.56
CA ILE A 272 13.21 22.63 4.69
C ILE A 272 12.73 23.87 5.46
N SER A 273 13.46 24.31 6.50
CA SER A 273 13.13 25.54 7.24
C SER A 273 13.24 26.82 6.41
N LYS A 274 13.90 26.78 5.25
CA LYS A 274 13.94 27.88 4.26
C LYS A 274 12.75 27.86 3.30
N GLY A 275 11.80 26.94 3.48
CA GLY A 275 10.56 26.87 2.69
C GLY A 275 10.67 26.16 1.34
N LYS A 276 11.86 25.69 0.94
CA LYS A 276 12.06 24.95 -0.31
C LYS A 276 13.24 23.99 -0.22
N ILE A 277 13.11 22.82 -0.84
CA ILE A 277 14.19 21.83 -0.94
C ILE A 277 14.10 21.05 -2.26
N LYS A 278 15.24 20.71 -2.85
CA LYS A 278 15.34 19.80 -3.99
C LYS A 278 15.54 18.37 -3.48
N ILE A 279 14.66 17.45 -3.85
CA ILE A 279 14.72 16.05 -3.37
C ILE A 279 15.08 15.04 -4.46
N THR A 280 14.90 15.39 -5.74
CA THR A 280 15.36 14.58 -6.88
C THR A 280 15.99 15.46 -7.97
N TRP A 281 16.96 14.89 -8.70
CA TRP A 281 17.67 15.55 -9.80
C TRP A 281 18.17 14.53 -10.82
N ILE A 282 18.53 15.00 -12.02
CA ILE A 282 19.21 14.18 -13.02
C ILE A 282 20.72 14.31 -12.82
N GLU A 283 21.40 13.17 -12.77
CA GLU A 283 22.85 13.06 -12.70
C GLU A 283 23.28 12.00 -13.72
N LYS A 284 24.17 12.38 -14.65
CA LYS A 284 24.66 11.50 -15.73
C LYS A 284 23.54 10.77 -16.49
N GLY A 285 22.46 11.49 -16.80
CA GLY A 285 21.29 10.96 -17.51
C GLY A 285 20.35 10.07 -16.67
N THR A 286 20.63 9.91 -15.37
CA THR A 286 19.81 9.08 -14.47
C THR A 286 19.15 9.93 -13.38
N LEU A 287 17.91 9.60 -13.02
CA LEU A 287 17.26 10.22 -11.87
C LEU A 287 17.88 9.69 -10.58
N THR A 288 18.34 10.62 -9.75
CA THR A 288 18.86 10.35 -8.42
C THR A 288 18.12 11.20 -7.38
N ASN A 289 18.46 11.01 -6.11
CA ASN A 289 17.69 11.55 -5.00
C ASN A 289 18.48 11.83 -3.73
N LEU A 290 17.93 12.73 -2.92
CA LEU A 290 18.39 13.03 -1.57
C LEU A 290 18.28 11.79 -0.67
N LYS A 291 19.22 11.61 0.26
CA LYS A 291 19.26 10.46 1.17
C LYS A 291 19.02 10.88 2.61
N GLY A 292 18.41 10.02 3.42
CA GLY A 292 18.13 10.28 4.83
C GLY A 292 16.66 10.60 5.15
N VAL A 293 16.43 11.25 6.28
CA VAL A 293 15.08 11.56 6.79
C VAL A 293 14.59 12.90 6.26
N ILE A 294 13.44 12.89 5.57
CA ILE A 294 12.86 14.06 4.92
C ILE A 294 11.47 14.35 5.50
N PRO A 295 11.33 15.33 6.41
CA PRO A 295 10.01 15.72 6.90
C PRO A 295 9.20 16.42 5.80
N ILE A 296 7.95 15.99 5.59
CA ILE A 296 7.01 16.68 4.71
C ILE A 296 6.25 17.71 5.54
N VAL A 297 6.51 19.00 5.34
CA VAL A 297 6.05 20.10 6.19
C VAL A 297 5.12 21.02 5.41
N GLU A 298 4.11 21.56 6.09
CA GLU A 298 3.16 22.50 5.52
C GLU A 298 3.86 23.75 4.94
N GLY A 299 3.45 24.17 3.74
CA GLY A 299 3.98 25.36 3.07
C GLY A 299 5.39 25.22 2.48
N VAL A 300 6.02 24.04 2.56
CA VAL A 300 7.35 23.80 1.96
C VAL A 300 7.23 23.27 0.53
N LYS A 301 8.03 23.83 -0.39
CA LYS A 301 8.09 23.38 -1.78
C LYS A 301 9.15 22.27 -1.95
N TYR A 302 8.71 21.08 -2.37
CA TYR A 302 9.57 19.92 -2.63
C TYR A 302 9.82 19.75 -4.13
N LYS A 303 10.97 20.28 -4.60
CA LYS A 303 11.33 20.26 -6.02
C LYS A 303 11.79 18.87 -6.46
N ASN A 304 11.21 18.39 -7.56
CA ASN A 304 11.51 17.10 -8.16
C ASN A 304 11.94 17.26 -9.62
N ALA A 305 12.83 16.37 -10.08
CA ALA A 305 13.12 16.21 -11.50
C ALA A 305 12.20 15.15 -12.10
N TYR A 306 11.67 15.47 -13.28
CA TYR A 306 10.75 14.61 -14.00
C TYR A 306 11.40 14.08 -15.28
N MET A 307 11.05 12.84 -15.62
CA MET A 307 11.50 12.18 -16.84
C MET A 307 10.29 11.60 -17.56
N LYS A 308 10.25 11.76 -18.88
CA LYS A 308 9.30 11.09 -19.77
C LYS A 308 9.88 9.73 -20.19
N TYR A 309 8.99 8.81 -20.56
CA TYR A 309 9.37 7.49 -21.05
C TYR A 309 8.93 7.33 -22.50
N VAL A 310 9.90 7.22 -23.41
CA VAL A 310 9.69 7.12 -24.86
C VAL A 310 10.53 5.97 -25.39
N ASP A 311 9.89 5.03 -26.10
CA ASP A 311 10.54 3.90 -26.79
C ASP A 311 11.57 3.15 -25.95
N GLY A 312 11.19 2.84 -24.70
CA GLY A 312 12.06 2.09 -23.79
C GLY A 312 13.06 2.93 -23.00
N LYS A 313 13.16 4.23 -23.27
CA LYS A 313 14.19 5.12 -22.72
C LYS A 313 13.60 6.22 -21.84
N TRP A 314 14.30 6.53 -20.76
CA TRP A 314 13.99 7.67 -19.90
C TRP A 314 14.70 8.91 -20.41
N ILE A 315 13.95 9.99 -20.62
CA ILE A 315 14.45 11.26 -21.13
C ILE A 315 14.02 12.36 -20.16
N LEU A 316 14.88 13.35 -19.91
CA LEU A 316 14.52 14.51 -19.11
C LEU A 316 13.24 15.16 -19.65
N LEU A 317 12.30 15.46 -18.75
CA LEU A 317 11.16 16.29 -19.07
C LEU A 317 11.54 17.74 -18.78
N GLU A 318 11.77 18.51 -19.84
CA GLU A 318 12.05 19.94 -19.74
C GLU A 318 10.77 20.71 -19.38
N ASN A 319 10.91 21.69 -18.49
CA ASN A 319 9.84 22.59 -18.06
C ASN A 319 8.51 21.89 -17.73
N PRO A 320 8.50 20.90 -16.81
CA PRO A 320 7.28 20.25 -16.39
C PRO A 320 6.33 21.27 -15.75
N LYS A 321 5.01 21.10 -15.95
CA LYS A 321 4.03 21.89 -15.20
C LYS A 321 4.21 21.63 -13.70
N GLU A 322 4.00 22.67 -12.89
CA GLU A 322 4.01 22.55 -11.44
C GLU A 322 3.07 21.41 -11.00
N PRO A 323 3.56 20.48 -10.15
CA PRO A 323 2.79 19.31 -9.80
C PRO A 323 1.53 19.65 -9.03
N MET A 324 0.44 18.93 -9.32
CA MET A 324 -0.65 18.84 -8.35
C MET A 324 -0.20 17.91 -7.22
N HIS A 325 -0.58 18.26 -5.99
CA HIS A 325 -0.17 17.53 -4.80
C HIS A 325 -1.39 16.99 -4.07
N GLN A 326 -1.28 15.77 -3.55
CA GLN A 326 -2.34 15.14 -2.77
C GLN A 326 -1.75 14.42 -1.56
N PHE A 327 -2.34 14.65 -0.40
CA PHE A 327 -2.15 13.78 0.76
C PHE A 327 -3.23 12.72 0.76
N VAL A 328 -2.84 11.46 0.88
CA VAL A 328 -3.78 10.33 0.80
C VAL A 328 -3.69 9.49 2.06
N ALA A 329 -4.65 8.57 2.21
CA ALA A 329 -4.69 7.61 3.31
C ALA A 329 -4.61 8.31 4.69
N PHE A 330 -5.34 9.42 4.82
CA PHE A 330 -5.43 10.26 6.02
C PHE A 330 -4.09 10.86 6.51
N GLY A 331 -3.07 10.84 5.66
CA GLY A 331 -1.81 11.54 5.92
C GLY A 331 -1.99 13.05 5.94
N LYS A 332 -1.17 13.74 6.73
CA LYS A 332 -1.08 15.19 6.77
C LYS A 332 0.40 15.62 6.80
N PRO A 333 0.74 16.82 6.33
CA PRO A 333 2.07 17.35 6.53
C PRO A 333 2.35 17.55 8.03
N LEU A 334 3.64 17.61 8.37
CA LEU A 334 4.14 18.12 9.64
C LEU A 334 3.84 19.62 9.76
N THR A 335 3.55 20.05 10.97
CA THR A 335 3.34 21.46 11.31
C THR A 335 4.67 22.21 11.38
N LYS A 336 4.61 23.55 11.25
CA LYS A 336 5.76 24.42 11.52
C LYS A 336 6.33 24.23 12.94
N SER A 337 5.49 23.90 13.92
CA SER A 337 5.95 23.60 15.28
C SER A 337 6.75 22.30 15.36
N GLN A 338 6.36 21.27 14.62
CA GLN A 338 7.13 20.02 14.54
C GLN A 338 8.47 20.26 13.83
N LEU A 339 8.50 21.08 12.78
CA LEU A 339 9.73 21.49 12.12
C LEU A 339 10.69 22.21 13.08
N ARG A 340 10.20 23.14 13.91
CA ARG A 340 11.04 23.80 14.95
C ARG A 340 11.67 22.78 15.92
N LYS A 341 10.95 21.74 16.31
CA LYS A 341 11.50 20.66 17.16
C LYS A 341 12.57 19.84 16.44
N LEU A 342 12.38 19.58 15.14
CA LEU A 342 13.41 18.91 14.33
C LEU A 342 14.65 19.77 14.12
N MET A 343 14.55 21.09 14.17
CA MET A 343 15.71 22.00 14.07
C MET A 343 16.59 22.02 15.33
N MET A 344 16.09 21.53 16.46
CA MET A 344 16.88 21.46 17.70
C MET A 344 17.96 20.39 17.56
N PRO A 345 19.24 20.71 17.86
CA PRO A 345 20.31 19.73 17.80
C PRO A 345 20.22 18.76 18.98
N PHE A 346 20.30 17.47 18.69
CA PHE A 346 20.42 16.42 19.70
C PHE A 346 21.51 15.45 19.25
N LYS A 347 22.41 15.11 20.17
CA LYS A 347 23.37 14.02 19.97
C LYS A 347 22.91 12.82 20.78
N SER A 348 22.86 11.65 20.14
CA SER A 348 22.72 10.40 20.88
C SER A 348 23.91 10.29 21.84
N LYS A 349 23.69 10.13 23.15
CA LYS A 349 24.80 9.80 24.07
C LYS A 349 25.45 8.50 23.56
N LYS A 350 26.79 8.50 23.47
CA LYS A 350 27.56 7.33 23.01
C LYS A 350 27.26 6.11 23.86
#